data_AF-A0A0W8F3K2-F1
#
_entry.id   AF-A0A0W8F3K2-F1
#
_cell.length_a   1.000
_cell.length_b   1.000
_cell.length_c   1.000
_cell.angle_alpha   90.00
_cell.angle_beta   90.00
_cell.angle_gamma   90.00
#
_symmetry.space_group_name_H-M   'P 1'
#
loop_
_entity.id
_entity.type
_entity.pdbx_description
1 polymer ?
#
loop_
_entity_poly.entity_id
_entity_poly.type
_entity_poly.pdbx_seq_one_letter_code
_entity_poly.pdbx_strand_id
1 'polypeptide(L)' 'MAIVVGSGAGGATTAKELAASGHSVLLIERGPEIAERDAHRHYANIDAGVKLSWSSGCMNSPMT' A
#
# COMPACT_ATOMS: atom_id res chain seq x y z
N MET A 1 6.98 -18.52 -2.40
CA MET A 1 5.78 -18.01 -1.72
C MET A 1 6.23 -17.00 -0.69
N ALA A 2 5.60 -15.82 -0.62
CA ALA A 2 5.91 -14.76 0.34
C ALA A 2 4.64 -14.29 1.07
N ILE A 3 4.79 -13.90 2.34
CA ILE A 3 3.72 -13.28 3.12
C ILE A 3 4.18 -11.86 3.47
N VAL A 4 3.36 -10.87 3.16
CA VAL A 4 3.59 -9.46 3.49
C VAL A 4 2.55 -9.05 4.53
N VAL A 5 3.00 -8.51 5.66
CA VAL A 5 2.12 -8.01 6.73
C VAL A 5 2.22 -6.49 6.76
N GLY A 6 1.09 -5.83 6.56
CA GLY A 6 0.95 -4.38 6.39
C GLY A 6 0.80 -3.98 4.92
N SER A 7 -0.32 -3.35 4.55
CA SER A 7 -0.61 -2.85 3.19
C SER A 7 -0.32 -1.35 3.00
N GLY A 8 0.35 -0.73 3.98
CA GLY A 8 0.88 0.63 3.80
C GLY A 8 1.90 0.71 2.65
N ALA A 9 2.33 1.93 2.32
CA ALA A 9 3.13 2.21 1.12
C ALA A 9 4.27 1.20 0.86
N GLY A 10 5.09 0.87 1.86
CA GLY A 10 6.18 -0.09 1.70
C GLY A 10 5.73 -1.52 1.46
N GLY A 11 4.70 -1.98 2.18
CA GLY A 11 4.20 -3.35 2.07
C GLY A 11 3.45 -3.60 0.77
N ALA A 12 2.60 -2.66 0.35
CA ALA A 12 1.92 -2.72 -0.93
C ALA A 12 2.90 -2.72 -2.11
N THR A 13 3.91 -1.84 -2.08
CA THR A 13 4.96 -1.83 -3.12
C THR A 13 5.74 -3.15 -3.14
N THR A 14 6.17 -3.65 -1.98
CA THR A 14 6.90 -4.91 -1.90
C THR A 14 6.07 -6.08 -2.44
N ALA A 15 4.79 -6.16 -2.07
CA ALA A 15 3.88 -7.19 -2.56
C ALA A 15 3.71 -7.12 -4.09
N LYS A 16 3.57 -5.91 -4.65
CA LYS A 16 3.48 -5.68 -6.10
C LYS A 16 4.73 -6.18 -6.83
N GLU A 17 5.92 -5.78 -6.39
CA GLU A 17 7.18 -6.17 -7.05
C GLU A 17 7.46 -7.68 -6.91
N LEU A 18 7.11 -8.29 -5.76
CA LEU A 18 7.21 -9.74 -5.58
C LEU A 18 6.24 -10.49 -6.50
N ALA A 19 5.00 -10.03 -6.64
CA ALA A 19 4.04 -10.63 -7.56
C ALA A 19 4.48 -10.49 -9.02
N ALA A 20 4.95 -9.30 -9.43
CA ALA A 20 5.45 -9.02 -10.78
C ALA A 20 6.67 -9.89 -11.15
N SER A 21 7.49 -10.27 -10.16
CA SER A 21 8.61 -11.20 -10.36
C SER A 21 8.22 -12.68 -10.33
N GLY A 22 6.92 -13.01 -10.30
CA GLY A 22 6.40 -14.38 -10.39
C GLY A 22 6.25 -15.10 -9.05
N HIS A 23 6.37 -14.41 -7.93
CA HIS A 23 6.13 -15.01 -6.62
C HIS A 23 4.65 -15.01 -6.26
N SER A 24 4.15 -16.12 -5.72
CA SER A 24 2.85 -16.13 -5.03
C SER A 24 2.97 -15.36 -3.71
N VAL A 25 2.14 -14.32 -3.54
CA VAL A 25 2.16 -13.39 -2.40
C VAL A 25 0.82 -13.39 -1.68
N LEU A 26 0.85 -13.50 -0.36
CA LEU A 26 -0.29 -13.23 0.53
C LEU A 26 -0.04 -11.91 1.27
N LEU A 27 -0.89 -10.90 1.06
CA LEU A 27 -0.84 -9.60 1.75
C LEU A 27 -1.91 -9.57 2.84
N ILE A 28 -1.53 -9.21 4.07
CA ILE A 28 -2.42 -9.15 5.24
C ILE A 28 -2.32 -7.76 5.87
N GLU A 29 -3.45 -7.10 6.09
CA GLU A 29 -3.57 -5.82 6.81
C GLU A 29 -4.52 -5.98 8.01
N ARG A 30 -4.33 -5.18 9.06
CA ARG A 30 -5.23 -5.15 10.20
C ARG A 30 -6.46 -4.29 9.86
N GLY A 31 -7.65 -4.85 10.06
CA GLY A 31 -8.90 -4.09 10.06
C GLY A 31 -9.82 -4.49 8.92
N PRO A 32 -10.86 -3.68 8.64
CA PRO A 32 -11.78 -3.95 7.55
C PRO A 32 -11.06 -3.78 6.21
N GLU A 33 -11.59 -4.45 5.19
CA GLU A 33 -11.21 -4.15 3.82
C GLU A 33 -11.62 -2.71 3.48
N ILE A 34 -10.65 -1.93 2.98
CA ILE A 34 -10.85 -0.54 2.58
C ILE A 34 -10.61 -0.46 1.08
N ALA A 35 -11.56 0.11 0.35
CA ALA A 35 -11.38 0.34 -1.07
C ALA A 35 -10.19 1.28 -1.31
N GLU A 36 -9.40 1.05 -2.35
CA GLU A 36 -8.19 1.83 -2.66
C GLU A 36 -8.47 3.35 -2.71
N ARG A 37 -9.63 3.74 -3.25
CA ARG A 37 -10.10 5.13 -3.32
C ARG A 37 -10.24 5.80 -1.95
N ASP A 38 -10.53 5.02 -0.92
CA ASP A 38 -10.76 5.48 0.45
C ASP A 38 -9.53 5.29 1.35
N ALA A 39 -8.50 4.58 0.91
CA ALA A 39 -7.31 4.26 1.71
C ALA A 39 -6.65 5.51 2.32
N HIS A 40 -6.63 6.64 1.58
CA HIS A 40 -6.09 7.91 2.04
C HIS A 40 -6.77 8.47 3.31
N ARG A 41 -8.00 8.06 3.59
CA ARG A 41 -8.79 8.49 4.77
C ARG A 41 -8.51 7.67 6.02
N HIS A 42 -7.88 6.50 5.85
CA HIS A 42 -7.67 5.51 6.90
C HIS A 42 -6.20 5.34 7.28
N TYR A 43 -5.27 5.96 6.55
CA TYR A 43 -3.93 6.16 7.07
C TYR A 43 -4.04 6.98 8.35
N ALA A 44 -3.69 6.38 9.48
CA ALA A 44 -3.48 7.14 10.69
C ALA A 44 -2.45 8.23 10.37
N ASN A 45 -2.75 9.47 10.75
CA ASN A 45 -1.74 10.52 10.79
C ASN A 45 -0.77 10.16 11.93
N ILE A 46 0.14 9.25 11.64
CA ILE A 46 1.27 8.94 12.51
C ILE A 46 2.31 10.00 12.23
N ASP A 47 2.73 10.70 13.29
CA ASP A 47 3.89 11.59 13.22
C ASP A 47 5.15 10.74 13.02
N ALA A 48 5.39 10.36 11.77
CA ALA A 48 6.52 9.54 11.36
C ALA A 48 7.81 10.37 11.23
N GLY A 49 7.84 11.62 11.73
CA GLY A 49 8.94 12.56 11.51
C GLY A 49 9.06 13.06 10.08
N VAL A 50 8.09 12.73 9.22
CA VAL A 50 7.99 13.17 7.82
C VAL A 50 6.60 13.74 7.56
N LYS A 51 6.56 14.94 6.99
CA LYS A 51 5.29 15.57 6.59
C LYS A 51 4.74 14.82 5.38
N LEU A 52 3.72 14.00 5.58
CA LEU A 52 2.97 13.37 4.49
C LEU A 52 2.22 14.47 3.71
N SER A 53 2.83 14.97 2.63
CA SER A 53 2.20 15.95 1.73
C SER A 53 1.38 15.21 0.68
N TRP A 54 0.09 15.54 0.60
CA TRP A 54 -0.79 15.07 -0.46
C TRP A 54 -0.39 15.70 -1.80
N SER A 55 0.35 14.94 -2.62
CA SER A 55 0.60 15.27 -4.03
C SER A 55 -0.15 14.26 -4.90
N SER A 56 -1.15 14.73 -5.63
CA SER A 56 -2.05 13.96 -6.50
C SER A 56 -1.37 13.19 -7.66
N GLY A 57 -0.02 13.24 -7.76
CA GLY A 57 0.74 12.67 -8.87
C GLY A 57 1.16 11.19 -8.72
N CYS A 58 1.30 10.67 -7.49
CA CYS A 58 1.91 9.33 -7.30
C CYS A 58 0.91 8.16 -7.24
N MET A 59 -0.37 8.41 -7.00
CA MET A 59 -1.40 7.37 -6.89
C MET A 59 -2.28 7.22 -8.14
N ASN A 60 -2.01 7.99 -9.20
CA ASN A 60 -2.87 8.07 -10.39
C ASN A 60 -2.19 7.56 -11.68
N SER A 61 -1.13 6.77 -11.56
CA SER A 61 -0.55 6.11 -12.73
C SER A 61 -1.51 5.03 -13.22
N PRO A 62 -2.01 5.09 -14.47
CA PRO A 62 -2.86 4.03 -14.99
C PRO A 62 -2.07 2.73 -15.03
N MET A 63 -2.58 1.71 -14.32
CA MET A 63 -2.19 0.32 -14.58
C MET A 63 -2.74 -0.06 -15.95
N THR A 64 -1.90 0.05 -16.97
CA THR A 64 -2.09 -0.61 -18.26
C THR A 64 -1.88 -2.11 -18.13
#